data_AF-A0AA35R6D5-F1
#
_entry.id   AF-A0AA35R6D5-F1
#
_cell.length_a   1.000
_cell.length_b   1.000
_cell.length_c   1.000
_cell.angle_alpha   90.00
_cell.angle_beta   90.00
_cell.angle_gamma   90.00
#
_symmetry.space_group_name_H-M   'P 1'
#
loop_
_entity.id
_entity.type
_entity.pdbx_description
1 polymer ?
#
loop_
_entity_poly.entity_id
_entity_poly.type
_entity_poly.pdbx_seq_one_letter_code
_entity_poly.pdbx_strand_id
1 'polypeptide(L)'
;MFHNPITSEMAKLKEKVRMLERSHVSLKRKVSEQAAELNHLRQLTSPDISSASEATPDGPAFSFLPPRGPFRKSPIYSSPTPAPREQDIPHFLKGVDQVRLQNAKLQSDAGGAALKLMDCLFSTEQMVNGNPSGVTRSKDAARQKTIKRLDPEKMRYIDSILQEKWGVTTMNKEIRRKMTQKCTDYFSDSRYKHLHHS
;
A
#
# COMPACT_ATOMS: atom_id res chain seq x y z
N MET A 1 -55.94 14.35 -3.47
CA MET A 1 -54.58 14.72 -3.91
C MET A 1 -53.64 13.63 -3.41
N PHE A 2 -53.17 12.75 -4.29
CA PHE A 2 -52.27 11.66 -3.89
C PHE A 2 -50.82 12.16 -3.93
N HIS A 3 -50.21 12.34 -2.76
CA HIS A 3 -48.77 12.55 -2.65
C HIS A 3 -48.08 11.23 -2.99
N ASN A 4 -47.42 11.17 -4.16
CA ASN A 4 -46.62 10.01 -4.55
C ASN A 4 -45.34 9.97 -3.68
N PRO A 5 -45.17 8.97 -2.79
CA PRO A 5 -44.02 8.90 -1.90
C PRO A 5 -42.69 8.71 -2.66
N ILE A 6 -42.76 8.14 -3.87
CA ILE A 6 -41.63 7.88 -4.76
C ILE A 6 -40.98 9.19 -5.23
N THR A 7 -41.76 10.24 -5.50
CA THR A 7 -41.21 11.52 -5.98
C THR A 7 -40.51 12.30 -4.88
N SER A 8 -40.95 12.16 -3.62
CA SER A 8 -40.31 12.76 -2.44
C SER A 8 -38.93 12.15 -2.16
N GLU A 9 -38.80 10.82 -2.19
CA GLU A 9 -37.50 10.16 -1.96
C GLU A 9 -36.51 10.44 -3.10
N MET A 10 -36.99 10.48 -4.35
CA MET A 10 -36.16 10.87 -5.50
C MET A 10 -35.63 12.31 -5.37
N ALA A 11 -36.45 13.24 -4.87
CA ALA A 11 -36.04 14.63 -4.64
C ALA A 11 -34.97 14.74 -3.53
N LYS A 12 -35.14 14.01 -2.42
CA LYS A 12 -34.15 13.95 -1.34
C LYS A 12 -32.82 13.36 -1.83
N LEU A 13 -32.86 12.32 -2.65
CA LEU A 13 -31.66 11.70 -3.20
C LEU A 13 -30.93 12.65 -4.16
N LYS A 14 -31.67 13.36 -5.02
CA LYS A 14 -31.11 14.36 -5.94
C LYS A 14 -30.39 15.49 -5.19
N GLU A 15 -30.95 15.95 -4.08
CA GLU A 15 -30.29 16.99 -3.27
C GLU A 15 -29.05 16.46 -2.55
N LYS A 16 -29.06 15.21 -2.07
CA LYS A 16 -27.85 14.57 -1.49
C LYS A 16 -26.73 14.46 -2.53
N VAL A 17 -27.04 14.06 -3.75
CA VAL A 17 -26.06 14.01 -4.86
C VAL A 17 -25.48 15.40 -5.12
N ARG A 18 -26.32 16.43 -5.21
CA ARG A 18 -25.89 17.81 -5.41
C ARG A 18 -24.97 18.33 -4.30
N MET A 19 -25.27 17.98 -3.05
CA MET A 19 -24.44 18.34 -1.90
C MET A 19 -23.09 17.61 -1.91
N LEU A 20 -23.07 16.33 -2.28
CA LEU A 20 -21.84 15.56 -2.42
C LEU A 20 -20.95 16.12 -3.53
N GLU A 21 -21.50 16.46 -4.69
CA GLU A 21 -20.76 17.08 -5.79
C GLU A 21 -20.08 18.39 -5.36
N ARG A 22 -20.80 19.26 -4.63
CA ARG A 22 -20.26 20.51 -4.09
C ARG A 22 -19.13 20.27 -3.10
N SER A 23 -19.30 19.30 -2.19
CA SER A 23 -18.24 18.93 -1.24
C SER A 23 -16.99 18.39 -1.94
N HIS A 24 -17.17 17.62 -3.01
CA HIS A 24 -16.07 17.05 -3.79
C HIS A 24 -15.28 18.13 -4.55
N VAL A 25 -15.95 19.14 -5.10
CA VAL A 25 -15.28 20.32 -5.70
C VAL A 25 -14.48 21.09 -4.66
N SER A 26 -15.03 21.30 -3.46
CA SER A 26 -14.33 21.98 -2.36
C SER A 26 -13.10 21.19 -1.90
N LEU A 27 -13.22 19.87 -1.74
CA LEU A 27 -12.12 18.97 -1.38
C LEU A 27 -11.02 18.97 -2.44
N LYS A 28 -11.37 18.91 -3.73
CA LYS A 28 -10.41 19.01 -4.83
C LYS A 28 -9.62 20.31 -4.79
N ARG A 29 -10.28 21.43 -4.50
CA ARG A 29 -9.60 22.73 -4.36
C ARG A 29 -8.61 22.71 -3.19
N LYS A 30 -9.01 22.22 -2.02
CA LYS A 30 -8.13 22.10 -0.84
C LYS A 30 -6.92 21.20 -1.10
N VAL A 31 -7.11 20.08 -1.79
CA VAL A 31 -5.99 19.19 -2.17
C VAL A 31 -5.03 19.88 -3.14
N SER A 32 -5.55 20.65 -4.09
CA SER A 32 -4.73 21.45 -5.01
C SER A 32 -3.95 22.55 -4.29
N GLU A 33 -4.55 23.23 -3.31
CA GLU A 33 -3.90 24.24 -2.49
C GLU A 33 -2.77 23.62 -1.65
N GLN A 34 -3.02 22.50 -0.98
CA GLN A 34 -2.00 21.78 -0.22
C GLN A 34 -0.85 21.26 -1.11
N ALA A 35 -1.15 20.82 -2.33
CA ALA A 35 -0.11 20.42 -3.28
C ALA A 35 0.78 21.60 -3.72
N ALA A 36 0.19 22.79 -3.86
CA ALA A 36 0.93 24.02 -4.17
C ALA A 36 1.82 24.45 -2.98
N GLU A 37 1.30 24.42 -1.75
CA GLU A 37 2.05 24.72 -0.53
C GLU A 37 3.26 23.78 -0.35
N LEU A 38 3.07 22.47 -0.57
CA LEU A 38 4.16 21.49 -0.51
C LEU A 38 5.25 21.76 -1.56
N ASN A 39 4.87 22.20 -2.76
CA ASN A 39 5.83 22.58 -3.79
C ASN A 39 6.63 23.83 -3.41
N HIS A 40 6.01 24.82 -2.78
CA HIS A 40 6.72 26.00 -2.26
C HIS A 40 7.71 25.63 -1.14
N LEU A 41 7.30 24.78 -0.20
CA LEU A 41 8.19 24.27 0.85
C LEU A 41 9.41 23.53 0.27
N ARG A 42 9.19 22.70 -0.76
CA ARG A 42 10.27 21.97 -1.42
C ARG A 42 11.30 22.89 -2.06
N GLN A 43 10.87 24.00 -2.66
CA GLN A 43 11.77 24.99 -3.26
C GLN A 43 12.61 25.74 -2.23
N LEU A 44 12.10 25.93 -1.01
CA LEU A 44 12.84 26.55 0.11
C LEU A 44 13.86 25.61 0.76
N THR A 45 13.75 24.30 0.52
CA THR A 45 14.60 23.26 1.15
C THR A 45 15.62 22.62 0.20
N SER A 46 15.81 23.13 -1.01
CA SER A 46 16.89 22.65 -1.88
C SER A 46 18.25 23.05 -1.29
N PRO A 47 19.13 22.10 -0.92
CA PRO A 47 20.51 22.44 -0.64
C PRO A 47 21.19 22.80 -1.96
N ASP A 48 21.68 24.02 -2.05
CA ASP A 48 22.56 24.47 -3.13
C ASP A 48 23.92 23.77 -2.94
N ILE A 49 24.08 22.59 -3.55
CA ILE A 49 25.34 21.86 -3.51
C ILE A 49 26.23 22.38 -4.65
N SER A 50 26.63 23.64 -4.53
CA SER A 50 27.73 24.20 -5.30
C SER A 50 28.91 24.45 -4.37
N SER A 51 30.03 23.81 -4.70
CA SER A 51 31.41 24.17 -4.32
C SER A 51 31.92 23.79 -2.92
N ALA A 52 32.73 22.72 -2.87
CA ALA A 52 34.01 22.73 -2.13
C ALA A 52 34.93 21.63 -2.68
N SER A 53 35.98 22.08 -3.36
CA SER A 53 37.14 21.32 -3.84
C SER A 53 38.03 20.87 -2.68
N GLU A 54 38.78 19.78 -2.92
CA GLU A 54 40.08 19.39 -2.33
C GLU A 54 40.30 19.41 -0.80
N ALA A 55 40.77 18.28 -0.27
CA ALA A 55 42.17 18.12 0.17
C ALA A 55 42.35 16.79 0.94
N THR A 56 43.08 15.85 0.33
CA THR A 56 43.76 14.75 1.02
C THR A 56 44.93 15.32 1.82
N PRO A 57 45.25 14.76 3.00
CA PRO A 57 46.67 14.51 3.26
C PRO A 57 46.95 13.13 3.89
N ASP A 58 48.06 12.56 3.44
CA ASP A 58 48.80 11.41 3.97
C ASP A 58 49.23 11.58 5.45
N GLY A 59 49.29 10.47 6.20
CA GLY A 59 50.01 10.38 7.49
C GLY A 59 49.73 9.09 8.29
N PRO A 60 50.69 8.55 9.07
CA PRO A 60 51.07 7.13 9.01
C PRO A 60 50.45 6.18 10.05
N ALA A 61 50.57 4.88 9.76
CA ALA A 61 50.18 3.73 10.58
C ALA A 61 50.77 3.73 12.00
N PHE A 62 49.91 3.52 13.01
CA PHE A 62 50.33 3.10 14.35
C PHE A 62 49.61 1.81 14.74
N SER A 63 50.40 0.74 14.72
CA SER A 63 50.06 -0.59 15.23
C SER A 63 50.08 -0.57 16.76
N PHE A 64 48.94 -0.74 17.41
CA PHE A 64 48.89 -1.17 18.81
C PHE A 64 47.72 -2.13 19.04
N LEU A 65 48.02 -3.43 18.92
CA LEU A 65 47.24 -4.50 19.54
C LEU A 65 47.87 -4.83 20.91
N PRO A 66 47.11 -4.87 22.01
CA PRO A 66 47.48 -5.61 23.20
C PRO A 66 46.69 -6.94 23.32
N PRO A 67 47.13 -7.86 24.19
CA PRO A 67 47.20 -9.28 23.90
C PRO A 67 45.94 -10.08 24.24
N ARG A 68 45.83 -11.26 23.62
CA ARG A 68 44.85 -12.31 23.90
C ARG A 68 44.89 -12.74 25.39
N GLY A 69 43.74 -12.65 26.04
CA GLY A 69 43.38 -13.38 27.26
C GLY A 69 41.92 -13.88 27.15
N PRO A 70 41.57 -15.10 27.59
CA PRO A 70 40.34 -15.76 27.14
C PRO A 70 39.24 -15.75 28.20
N PHE A 71 38.45 -14.68 28.40
CA PHE A 71 37.25 -14.82 29.23
C PHE A 71 36.08 -13.91 28.83
N ARG A 72 34.97 -14.61 28.55
CA ARG A 72 33.55 -14.26 28.70
C ARG A 72 32.93 -13.22 27.77
N LYS A 73 32.17 -13.78 26.82
CA LYS A 73 31.07 -13.16 26.09
C LYS A 73 30.04 -12.60 27.09
N SER A 74 29.86 -11.29 27.11
CA SER A 74 28.60 -10.63 27.48
C SER A 74 28.20 -9.72 26.32
N PRO A 75 26.91 -9.69 25.92
CA PRO A 75 26.48 -8.96 24.74
C PRO A 75 26.40 -7.47 25.08
N ILE A 76 27.31 -6.68 24.50
CA ILE A 76 27.16 -5.23 24.46
C ILE A 76 26.00 -4.94 23.53
N TYR A 77 24.89 -4.54 24.11
CA TYR A 77 23.77 -3.92 23.42
C TYR A 77 24.22 -2.58 22.81
N SER A 78 23.56 -2.19 21.72
CA SER A 78 23.69 -0.94 20.96
C SER A 78 24.59 -1.01 19.72
N SER A 79 24.27 -1.89 18.77
CA SER A 79 24.44 -1.47 17.38
C SER A 79 23.42 -0.37 17.11
N PRO A 80 23.80 0.82 16.62
CA PRO A 80 22.83 1.75 16.07
C PRO A 80 22.06 1.00 14.99
N THR A 81 20.73 1.03 15.09
CA THR A 81 19.84 0.54 14.05
C THR A 81 20.39 1.03 12.72
N PRO A 82 20.75 0.14 11.77
CA PRO A 82 21.13 0.63 10.46
C PRO A 82 19.94 1.44 9.97
N ALA A 83 20.16 2.73 9.70
CA ALA A 83 19.25 3.55 8.93
C ALA A 83 18.78 2.70 7.74
N PRO A 84 17.49 2.73 7.36
CA PRO A 84 17.00 1.91 6.27
C PRO A 84 17.80 2.30 5.03
N ARG A 85 18.81 1.47 4.71
CA ARG A 85 19.51 1.52 3.43
C ARG A 85 18.41 1.50 2.39
N GLU A 86 18.49 2.43 1.44
CA GLU A 86 17.62 2.53 0.27
C GLU A 86 17.10 1.15 -0.08
N GLN A 87 15.85 0.87 0.31
CA GLN A 87 15.27 -0.44 0.09
C GLN A 87 15.23 -0.61 -1.42
N ASP A 88 16.04 -1.54 -1.93
CA ASP A 88 15.93 -2.06 -3.29
C ASP A 88 14.45 -2.22 -3.59
N ILE A 89 13.93 -1.36 -4.47
CA ILE A 89 12.52 -1.39 -4.84
C ILE A 89 12.27 -2.80 -5.38
N PRO A 90 11.36 -3.58 -4.75
CA PRO A 90 11.15 -4.96 -5.15
C PRO A 90 10.92 -5.07 -6.65
N HIS A 91 11.55 -6.04 -7.31
CA HIS A 91 11.49 -6.15 -8.78
C HIS A 91 10.06 -6.28 -9.31
N PHE A 92 9.13 -6.83 -8.54
CA PHE A 92 7.71 -6.92 -8.91
C PHE A 92 6.98 -5.56 -8.93
N LEU A 93 7.59 -4.49 -8.44
CA LEU A 93 7.09 -3.13 -8.56
C LEU A 93 7.52 -2.46 -9.88
N LYS A 94 8.41 -3.10 -10.65
CA LYS A 94 8.82 -2.61 -11.97
C LYS A 94 7.61 -2.66 -12.92
N GLY A 95 7.12 -1.48 -13.30
CA GLY A 95 5.91 -1.34 -14.14
C GLY A 95 4.60 -1.19 -13.36
N VAL A 96 4.63 -1.17 -12.03
CA VAL A 96 3.47 -0.77 -11.23
C VAL A 96 3.32 0.74 -11.28
N ASP A 97 2.11 1.22 -11.51
CA ASP A 97 1.78 2.64 -11.49
C ASP A 97 2.06 3.23 -10.10
N GLN A 98 3.14 4.02 -10.01
CA GLN A 98 3.64 4.59 -8.77
C GLN A 98 2.65 5.59 -8.15
N VAL A 99 1.86 6.28 -8.97
CA VAL A 99 0.83 7.22 -8.51
C VAL A 99 -0.31 6.44 -7.85
N ARG A 100 -0.77 5.36 -8.48
CA ARG A 100 -1.79 4.48 -7.88
C ARG A 100 -1.30 3.83 -6.60
N LEU A 101 -0.03 3.42 -6.56
CA LEU A 101 0.59 2.84 -5.37
C LEU A 101 0.66 3.84 -4.22
N GLN A 102 1.05 5.10 -4.49
CA GLN A 102 1.05 6.15 -3.47
C GLN A 102 -0.36 6.49 -3.00
N ASN A 103 -1.33 6.58 -3.90
CA ASN A 103 -2.73 6.82 -3.54
C ASN A 103 -3.33 5.69 -2.67
N ALA A 104 -2.88 4.45 -2.87
CA ALA A 104 -3.24 3.33 -2.01
C ALA A 104 -2.66 3.48 -0.59
N LYS A 105 -1.48 4.11 -0.44
CA LYS A 105 -0.86 4.40 0.86
C LYS A 105 -1.50 5.59 1.59
N LEU A 106 -2.25 6.44 0.90
CA LEU A 106 -2.94 7.61 1.46
C LEU A 106 -4.36 7.31 1.99
N GLN A 107 -4.75 6.04 2.04
CA GLN A 107 -6.08 5.68 2.55
C GLN A 107 -6.24 6.04 4.03
N SER A 108 -7.47 6.27 4.48
CA SER A 108 -7.74 6.60 5.89
C SER A 108 -7.60 5.40 6.83
N ASP A 109 -7.79 4.19 6.32
CA ASP A 109 -7.76 2.96 7.10
C ASP A 109 -6.93 1.85 6.44
N ALA A 110 -6.36 0.98 7.29
CA ALA A 110 -5.54 -0.15 6.87
C ALA A 110 -6.29 -1.14 5.95
N GLY A 111 -7.62 -1.28 6.14
CA GLY A 111 -8.44 -2.14 5.28
C GLY A 111 -8.56 -1.57 3.87
N GLY A 112 -8.93 -0.30 3.74
CA GLY A 112 -8.98 0.42 2.47
C GLY A 112 -7.64 0.41 1.74
N ALA A 113 -6.55 0.66 2.46
CA ALA A 113 -5.18 0.59 1.94
C ALA A 113 -4.87 -0.79 1.36
N ALA A 114 -5.12 -1.86 2.12
CA ALA A 114 -4.86 -3.23 1.68
C ALA A 114 -5.62 -3.58 0.40
N LEU A 115 -6.90 -3.20 0.31
CA LEU A 115 -7.72 -3.45 -0.87
C LEU A 115 -7.19 -2.68 -2.10
N LYS A 116 -6.77 -1.42 -1.94
CA LYS A 116 -6.21 -0.63 -3.04
C LYS A 116 -4.83 -1.12 -3.47
N LEU A 117 -4.00 -1.58 -2.53
CA LEU A 117 -2.72 -2.21 -2.84
C LEU A 117 -2.92 -3.50 -3.64
N MET A 118 -3.96 -4.29 -3.35
CA MET A 118 -4.26 -5.46 -4.19
C MET A 118 -4.55 -5.08 -5.64
N ASP A 119 -5.30 -4.01 -5.88
CA ASP A 119 -5.61 -3.54 -7.25
C ASP A 119 -4.38 -3.02 -8.00
N CYS A 120 -3.31 -2.69 -7.28
CA CYS A 120 -2.06 -2.19 -7.87
C CYS A 120 -1.07 -3.34 -8.11
N LEU A 121 -1.05 -4.34 -7.22
CA LEU A 121 -0.02 -5.39 -7.21
C LEU A 121 -0.45 -6.67 -7.93
N PHE A 122 -1.74 -6.96 -7.98
CA PHE A 122 -2.27 -8.18 -8.59
C PHE A 122 -3.08 -7.86 -9.85
N SER A 123 -2.91 -8.68 -10.89
CA SER A 123 -3.78 -8.61 -12.06
C SER A 123 -5.17 -9.16 -11.74
N THR A 124 -6.17 -8.78 -12.53
CA THR A 124 -7.53 -9.32 -12.45
C THR A 124 -7.52 -10.85 -12.48
N GLU A 125 -6.72 -11.46 -13.35
CA GLU A 125 -6.59 -12.92 -13.44
C GLU A 125 -6.04 -13.54 -12.15
N GLN A 126 -5.00 -12.92 -11.56
CA GLN A 126 -4.45 -13.34 -10.28
C GLN A 126 -5.47 -13.22 -9.15
N MET A 127 -6.34 -12.20 -9.19
CA MET A 127 -7.39 -12.00 -8.18
C MET A 127 -8.57 -12.97 -8.35
N VAL A 128 -8.94 -13.31 -9.58
CA VAL A 128 -10.00 -14.28 -9.90
C VAL A 128 -9.60 -15.69 -9.47
N ASN A 129 -8.36 -16.08 -9.74
CA ASN A 129 -7.82 -17.41 -9.47
C ASN A 129 -7.04 -17.49 -8.16
N GLY A 130 -7.06 -16.44 -7.35
CA GLY A 130 -6.17 -16.30 -6.19
C GLY A 130 -6.91 -16.06 -4.87
N ASN A 131 -6.25 -16.41 -3.77
CA ASN A 131 -6.65 -16.02 -2.42
C ASN A 131 -5.42 -15.73 -1.55
N PRO A 132 -5.43 -14.68 -0.71
CA PRO A 132 -4.39 -14.40 0.30
C PRO A 132 -3.92 -15.62 1.12
N SER A 133 -4.82 -16.56 1.41
CA SER A 133 -4.53 -17.74 2.23
C SER A 133 -4.25 -19.00 1.42
N GLY A 134 -4.56 -19.02 0.12
CA GLY A 134 -4.52 -20.24 -0.72
C GLY A 134 -5.55 -21.32 -0.34
N VAL A 135 -6.31 -21.14 0.75
CA VAL A 135 -7.35 -22.06 1.20
C VAL A 135 -8.72 -21.49 0.87
N THR A 136 -9.51 -22.25 0.12
CA THR A 136 -10.88 -21.91 -0.24
C THR A 136 -11.85 -22.77 0.54
N ARG A 137 -12.82 -22.12 1.22
CA ARG A 137 -14.02 -22.77 1.78
C ARG A 137 -15.21 -22.65 0.83
N SER A 138 -14.94 -22.47 -0.47
CA SER A 138 -16.00 -22.38 -1.47
C SER A 138 -16.75 -23.69 -1.55
N LYS A 139 -18.08 -23.68 -1.55
CA LYS A 139 -18.89 -24.88 -1.85
C LYS A 139 -18.76 -25.31 -3.32
N ASP A 140 -18.24 -24.42 -4.16
CA ASP A 140 -18.02 -24.67 -5.58
C ASP A 140 -16.72 -25.47 -5.80
N ALA A 141 -16.87 -26.74 -6.17
CA ALA A 141 -15.77 -27.68 -6.40
C ALA A 141 -14.87 -27.28 -7.58
N ALA A 142 -15.40 -26.59 -8.59
CA ALA A 142 -14.60 -26.08 -9.70
C ALA A 142 -13.68 -24.95 -9.24
N ARG A 143 -14.21 -24.07 -8.37
CA ARG A 143 -13.43 -23.00 -7.73
C ARG A 143 -12.38 -23.53 -6.74
N GLN A 144 -12.68 -24.63 -6.03
CA GLN A 144 -11.70 -25.24 -5.12
C GLN A 144 -10.45 -25.76 -5.83
N LYS A 145 -10.58 -26.28 -7.06
CA LYS A 145 -9.47 -26.88 -7.81
C LYS A 145 -8.52 -25.85 -8.44
N THR A 146 -8.98 -24.62 -8.65
CA THR A 146 -8.24 -23.60 -9.42
C THR A 146 -7.68 -22.47 -8.58
N ILE A 147 -8.14 -22.29 -7.32
CA ILE A 147 -7.63 -21.23 -6.45
C ILE A 147 -6.20 -21.51 -6.03
N LYS A 148 -5.30 -20.61 -6.41
CA LYS A 148 -3.91 -20.56 -5.98
C LYS A 148 -3.73 -19.57 -4.84
N ARG A 149 -2.66 -19.74 -4.07
CA ARG A 149 -2.23 -18.72 -3.12
C ARG A 149 -1.72 -17.51 -3.90
N LEU A 150 -2.16 -16.31 -3.51
CA LEU A 150 -1.57 -15.07 -4.04
C LEU A 150 -0.08 -15.01 -3.71
N ASP A 151 0.68 -14.37 -4.59
CA ASP A 151 2.13 -14.25 -4.50
C ASP A 151 2.55 -13.80 -3.07
N PRO A 152 3.27 -14.67 -2.32
CA PRO A 152 3.61 -14.41 -0.93
C PRO A 152 4.60 -13.25 -0.77
N GLU A 153 5.34 -12.87 -1.81
CA GLU A 153 6.25 -11.72 -1.78
C GLU A 153 5.45 -10.41 -1.85
N LYS A 154 4.51 -10.31 -2.80
CA LYS A 154 3.59 -9.17 -2.91
C LYS A 154 2.72 -9.01 -1.65
N MET A 155 2.28 -10.14 -1.07
CA MET A 155 1.51 -10.11 0.18
C MET A 155 2.36 -9.62 1.37
N ARG A 156 3.63 -10.02 1.47
CA ARG A 156 4.54 -9.50 2.51
C ARG A 156 4.80 -8.00 2.34
N TYR A 157 4.83 -7.51 1.11
CA TYR A 157 4.96 -6.08 0.84
C TYR A 157 3.72 -5.28 1.25
N ILE A 158 2.52 -5.84 1.07
CA ILE A 158 1.29 -5.24 1.64
C ILE A 158 1.41 -5.19 3.16
N ASP A 159 1.81 -6.30 3.80
CA ASP A 159 1.96 -6.38 5.25
C ASP A 159 2.97 -5.33 5.76
N SER A 160 4.11 -5.16 5.09
CA SER A 160 5.12 -4.16 5.49
C SER A 160 4.59 -2.73 5.40
N ILE A 161 3.84 -2.39 4.34
CA ILE A 161 3.21 -1.07 4.21
C ILE A 161 2.18 -0.85 5.32
N LEU A 162 1.37 -1.86 5.61
CA LEU A 162 0.34 -1.77 6.65
C LEU A 162 0.98 -1.60 8.03
N GLN A 163 2.08 -2.30 8.28
CA GLN A 163 2.85 -2.17 9.51
C GLN A 163 3.50 -0.79 9.66
N GLU A 164 4.12 -0.27 8.59
CA GLU A 164 4.79 1.03 8.59
C GLU A 164 3.81 2.19 8.85
N LYS A 165 2.64 2.17 8.20
CA LYS A 165 1.69 3.29 8.22
C LYS A 165 0.64 3.22 9.33
N TRP A 166 0.21 2.02 9.71
CA TRP A 166 -0.86 1.81 10.70
C TRP A 166 -0.42 1.00 11.92
N GLY A 167 0.87 0.64 12.05
CA GLY A 167 1.38 -0.14 13.19
C GLY A 167 0.81 -1.56 13.28
N VAL A 168 0.21 -2.07 12.19
CA VAL A 168 -0.40 -3.39 12.15
C VAL A 168 0.71 -4.45 12.03
N THR A 169 1.09 -5.06 13.15
CA THR A 169 2.22 -6.00 13.26
C THR A 169 2.06 -7.25 12.39
N THR A 170 0.83 -7.68 12.15
CA THR A 170 0.48 -8.76 11.22
C THR A 170 -0.86 -8.44 10.60
N MET A 171 -1.06 -8.80 9.33
CA MET A 171 -2.31 -8.55 8.63
C MET A 171 -3.49 -9.15 9.40
N ASN A 172 -4.26 -8.25 10.01
CA ASN A 172 -5.38 -8.58 10.88
C ASN A 172 -6.34 -9.53 10.14
N LYS A 173 -6.90 -10.50 10.88
CA LYS A 173 -7.91 -11.45 10.37
C LYS A 173 -9.03 -10.73 9.60
N GLU A 174 -9.42 -9.54 10.04
CA GLU A 174 -10.43 -8.73 9.37
C GLU A 174 -9.97 -8.17 8.02
N ILE A 175 -8.74 -7.65 7.93
CA ILE A 175 -8.15 -7.19 6.67
C ILE A 175 -8.03 -8.36 5.68
N ARG A 176 -7.53 -9.49 6.16
CA ARG A 176 -7.43 -10.72 5.37
C ARG A 176 -8.79 -11.19 4.88
N ARG A 177 -9.84 -11.11 5.71
CA ARG A 177 -11.22 -11.44 5.32
C ARG A 177 -11.72 -10.52 4.20
N LYS A 178 -11.51 -9.21 4.33
CA LYS A 178 -11.88 -8.23 3.29
C LYS A 178 -11.14 -8.49 1.98
N MET A 179 -9.85 -8.84 2.04
CA MET A 179 -9.08 -9.19 0.85
C MET A 179 -9.59 -10.47 0.18
N THR A 180 -9.87 -11.53 0.96
CA THR A 180 -10.47 -12.76 0.43
C THR A 180 -11.86 -12.50 -0.17
N GLN A 181 -12.67 -11.63 0.44
CA GLN A 181 -13.96 -11.23 -0.11
C GLN A 181 -13.77 -10.55 -1.45
N LYS A 182 -12.84 -9.60 -1.56
CA LYS A 182 -12.54 -8.91 -2.80
C LYS A 182 -12.13 -9.87 -3.92
N CYS A 183 -11.25 -10.84 -3.68
CA CYS A 183 -10.94 -11.90 -4.68
C CYS A 183 -12.19 -12.69 -5.11
N THR A 184 -13.14 -12.90 -4.20
CA THR A 184 -14.41 -13.56 -4.51
C THR A 184 -15.30 -12.68 -5.38
N ASP A 185 -15.33 -11.38 -5.14
CA ASP A 185 -16.10 -10.42 -5.95
C ASP A 185 -15.56 -10.38 -7.39
N TYR A 186 -14.24 -10.37 -7.56
CA TYR A 186 -13.60 -10.46 -8.88
C TYR A 186 -13.96 -11.75 -9.63
N PHE A 187 -13.98 -12.88 -8.91
CA PHE A 187 -14.37 -14.16 -9.49
C PHE A 187 -15.84 -14.17 -9.94
N SER A 188 -16.74 -13.63 -9.12
CA SER A 188 -18.16 -13.51 -9.47
C SER A 188 -18.40 -12.59 -10.66
N ASP A 189 -17.72 -11.43 -10.72
CA ASP A 189 -17.82 -10.49 -11.84
C ASP A 189 -17.27 -11.08 -13.15
N SER A 190 -16.16 -11.83 -13.08
CA SER A 190 -15.59 -12.53 -14.24
C SER A 190 -16.55 -13.59 -14.80
N ARG A 191 -17.20 -14.39 -13.95
CA ARG A 191 -18.23 -15.34 -14.41
C ARG A 191 -19.44 -14.65 -15.01
N TYR A 192 -19.90 -13.55 -14.41
CA TYR A 192 -21.05 -12.80 -14.91
C TYR A 192 -20.79 -12.26 -16.32
N LYS A 193 -19.60 -11.70 -16.55
CA LYS A 193 -19.17 -11.25 -17.89
C LYS A 193 -19.11 -12.39 -18.90
N HIS A 194 -18.63 -13.57 -18.50
CA HIS A 194 -18.58 -14.73 -19.39
C HIS A 194 -19.97 -15.25 -19.78
N LEU A 195 -20.94 -15.22 -18.87
CA LEU A 195 -22.31 -15.71 -19.09
C LEU A 195 -23.18 -14.75 -19.92
N HIS A 196 -22.88 -13.45 -19.92
CA HIS A 196 -23.68 -12.43 -20.60
C HIS A 196 -23.04 -11.86 -21.88
N HIS A 197 -21.88 -12.36 -22.30
CA HIS A 197 -21.23 -12.04 -23.58
C HIS A 197 -21.00 -13.28 -24.46
N SER A 198 -21.71 -14.39 -24.18
CA SER A 198 -21.75 -15.56 -25.05
C SER A 198 -23.05 -15.59 -25.85
#